data_AF-A0A3A8Q334-F1
#
_entry.id   AF-A0A3A8Q334-F1
#
_cell.length_a   1.000
_cell.length_b   1.000
_cell.length_c   1.000
_cell.angle_alpha   90.00
_cell.angle_beta   90.00
_cell.angle_gamma   90.00
#
_symmetry.space_group_name_H-M   'P 1'
#
loop_
_entity.id
_entity.type
_entity.pdbx_description
1 polymer ?
#
loop_
_entity_poly.entity_id
_entity_poly.type
_entity_poly.pdbx_seq_one_letter_code
_entity_poly.pdbx_strand_id
1 'polypeptide(L)'
;TLVGVEGSGLPMQALAMTTVLAPLPPRRRFLPAGPWGEWLASILAASGLPGTVELTPLERRPRAGGLVSRPLDWNESLRLERRELVGTAGEGQGTTALPSSRARVDLVHLSMGEPQRVAEATPVLLAAGYLPTGLRPRLDAPDDIVFQHLPAPERAREAVGRARLDGEAARALWKGWVERCARTS
;
A
#
# COMPACT_ATOMS: atom_id res chain seq x y z
N THR A 1 19.91 14.12 8.96
CA THR A 1 20.26 13.61 7.62
C THR A 1 19.17 12.67 7.17
N LEU A 2 18.46 12.98 6.08
CA LEU A 2 17.49 12.05 5.48
C LEU A 2 18.30 10.94 4.81
N VAL A 3 18.37 9.78 5.46
CA VAL A 3 18.98 8.57 4.92
C VAL A 3 17.97 7.96 3.95
N GLY A 4 18.31 7.84 2.67
CA GLY A 4 17.37 7.27 1.70
C GLY A 4 17.72 7.37 0.21
N VAL A 5 18.83 7.99 -0.18
CA VAL A 5 19.28 7.98 -1.58
C VAL A 5 20.77 7.66 -1.64
N GLU A 6 21.14 6.46 -1.20
CA GLU A 6 22.44 5.88 -1.56
C GLU A 6 22.18 4.62 -2.38
N GLY A 7 22.80 4.56 -3.56
CA GLY A 7 22.62 3.55 -4.61
C GLY A 7 23.15 2.16 -4.24
N SER A 8 22.74 1.64 -3.09
CA SER A 8 23.27 0.42 -2.47
C SER A 8 22.84 -0.89 -3.14
N GLY A 9 22.11 -0.86 -4.27
CA GLY A 9 21.54 -2.06 -4.89
C GLY A 9 20.47 -2.78 -4.06
N LEU A 10 20.30 -2.40 -2.79
CA LEU A 10 19.27 -2.91 -1.90
C LEU A 10 17.87 -2.47 -2.40
N PRO A 11 16.81 -3.26 -2.11
CA PRO A 11 15.44 -2.86 -2.41
C PRO A 11 15.12 -1.56 -1.69
N MET A 12 14.83 -0.51 -2.45
CA MET A 12 14.35 0.76 -1.88
C MET A 12 12.97 0.49 -1.29
N GLN A 13 12.83 0.61 0.03
CA GLN A 13 11.50 0.62 0.64
C GLN A 13 10.82 1.93 0.27
N ALA A 14 9.70 1.85 -0.43
CA ALA A 14 8.90 3.02 -0.72
C ALA A 14 8.35 3.56 0.60
N LEU A 15 8.94 4.67 1.06
CA LEU A 15 8.41 5.44 2.18
C LEU A 15 6.94 5.75 1.94
N ALA A 16 6.13 5.62 2.99
CA ALA A 16 4.70 5.92 2.95
C ALA A 16 4.50 7.35 2.39
N MET A 17 4.00 7.44 1.16
CA MET A 17 3.62 8.70 0.54
C MET A 17 2.10 8.89 0.65
N THR A 18 1.61 9.49 1.74
CA THR A 18 0.22 9.96 1.83
C THR A 18 0.09 11.41 1.38
N THR A 19 0.31 11.69 0.11
CA THR A 19 0.20 13.08 -0.35
C THR A 19 -1.27 13.47 -0.30
N VAL A 20 -1.67 14.31 0.67
CA VAL A 20 -3.03 14.81 0.79
C VAL A 20 -3.17 16.00 -0.16
N LEU A 21 -3.82 15.78 -1.29
CA LEU A 21 -4.13 16.82 -2.27
C LEU A 21 -5.60 17.21 -2.05
N ALA A 22 -5.84 18.46 -1.64
CA ALA A 22 -7.16 19.04 -1.32
C ALA A 22 -7.87 18.47 -0.06
N PRO A 23 -8.86 19.19 0.52
CA PRO A 23 -9.74 18.61 1.53
C PRO A 23 -10.45 17.39 0.94
N LEU A 24 -10.11 16.21 1.44
CA LEU A 24 -10.68 14.95 0.99
C LEU A 24 -12.08 14.76 1.59
N PRO A 25 -13.04 14.21 0.84
CA PRO A 25 -14.36 13.91 1.40
C PRO A 25 -14.26 12.85 2.50
N PRO A 26 -15.18 12.84 3.49
CA PRO A 26 -15.27 11.74 4.44
C PRO A 26 -15.49 10.41 3.72
N ARG A 27 -14.70 9.39 4.05
CA ARG A 27 -14.80 8.06 3.42
C ARG A 27 -14.81 6.92 4.42
N ARG A 28 -15.60 5.89 4.12
CA ARG A 28 -15.44 4.58 4.76
C ARG A 28 -14.28 3.85 4.08
N ARG A 29 -13.35 3.33 4.88
CA ARG A 29 -12.14 2.64 4.43
C ARG A 29 -12.13 1.23 5.00
N PHE A 30 -11.94 0.24 4.15
CA PHE A 30 -11.77 -1.14 4.54
C PHE A 30 -10.28 -1.50 4.57
N LEU A 31 -9.81 -2.02 5.70
CA LEU A 31 -8.43 -2.45 5.91
C LEU A 31 -8.39 -3.93 6.28
N PRO A 32 -7.32 -4.66 5.95
CA PRO A 32 -7.23 -6.08 6.30
C PRO A 32 -7.11 -6.26 7.82
N ALA A 33 -7.91 -7.12 8.43
CA ALA A 33 -7.77 -7.44 9.85
C ALA A 33 -6.38 -8.03 10.16
N GLY A 34 -5.85 -7.69 11.33
CA GLY A 34 -4.54 -8.12 11.81
C GLY A 34 -3.51 -6.99 11.88
N PRO A 35 -2.25 -7.32 12.21
CA PRO A 35 -1.23 -6.33 12.59
C PRO A 35 -1.00 -5.25 11.52
N TRP A 36 -1.09 -5.63 10.26
CA TRP A 36 -0.93 -4.73 9.13
C TRP A 36 -2.06 -3.72 9.00
N GLY A 37 -3.31 -4.14 9.09
CA GLY A 37 -4.43 -3.21 9.06
C GLY A 37 -4.50 -2.34 10.30
N GLU A 38 -4.15 -2.85 11.46
CA GLU A 38 -4.05 -2.05 12.69
C GLU A 38 -2.98 -0.95 12.55
N TRP A 39 -1.82 -1.29 11.98
CA TRP A 39 -0.78 -0.31 11.67
C TRP A 39 -1.27 0.73 10.64
N LEU A 40 -1.89 0.31 9.55
CA LEU A 40 -2.47 1.23 8.55
C LEU A 40 -3.58 2.11 9.15
N ALA A 41 -4.42 1.57 10.03
CA ALA A 41 -5.44 2.31 10.75
C ALA A 41 -4.82 3.38 11.66
N SER A 42 -3.70 3.07 12.32
CA SER A 42 -2.97 4.06 13.12
C SER A 42 -2.42 5.22 12.26
N ILE A 43 -1.97 4.93 11.03
CA ILE A 43 -1.54 5.96 10.06
C ILE A 43 -2.73 6.84 9.67
N LEU A 44 -3.87 6.23 9.33
CA LEU A 44 -5.09 6.98 8.97
C LEU A 44 -5.56 7.87 10.13
N ALA A 45 -5.60 7.35 11.36
CA ALA A 45 -5.99 8.12 12.54
C ALA A 45 -5.04 9.31 12.77
N ALA A 46 -3.72 9.10 12.66
CA ALA A 46 -2.73 10.16 12.81
C ALA A 46 -2.77 11.20 11.68
N SER A 47 -3.23 10.82 10.48
CA SER A 47 -3.31 11.71 9.32
C SER A 47 -4.45 12.74 9.39
N GLY A 48 -5.42 12.57 10.28
CA GLY A 48 -6.58 13.46 10.40
C GLY A 48 -7.51 13.40 9.18
N LEU A 49 -7.40 12.37 8.34
CA LEU A 49 -8.27 12.19 7.19
C LEU A 49 -9.72 11.92 7.65
N PRO A 50 -10.72 12.64 7.12
CA PRO A 50 -12.10 12.46 7.54
C PRO A 50 -12.63 11.08 7.10
N GLY A 51 -13.47 10.48 7.95
CA GLY A 51 -14.16 9.23 7.64
C GLY A 51 -14.01 8.15 8.72
N THR A 52 -14.30 6.91 8.33
CA THR A 52 -14.29 5.74 9.21
C THR A 52 -13.39 4.64 8.66
N VAL A 53 -12.86 3.82 9.56
CA VAL A 53 -12.01 2.68 9.23
C VAL A 53 -12.65 1.42 9.79
N GLU A 54 -12.72 0.37 8.97
CA GLU A 54 -13.23 -0.94 9.36
C GLU A 54 -12.22 -2.01 9.02
N LEU A 55 -11.94 -2.88 9.99
CA LEU A 55 -11.07 -4.03 9.81
C LEU A 55 -11.86 -5.20 9.22
N THR A 56 -11.48 -5.61 8.02
CA THR A 56 -12.11 -6.68 7.25
C THR A 56 -11.41 -8.01 7.52
N PRO A 57 -12.12 -9.04 8.03
CA PRO A 57 -11.59 -10.39 8.17
C PRO A 57 -11.04 -10.93 6.85
N LEU A 58 -9.87 -11.55 6.89
CA LEU A 58 -9.23 -12.11 5.71
C LEU A 58 -9.79 -13.48 5.34
N GLU A 59 -9.90 -13.77 4.04
CA GLU A 59 -10.27 -15.10 3.59
C GLU A 59 -9.15 -16.10 3.91
N ARG A 60 -9.51 -17.25 4.52
CA ARG A 60 -8.54 -18.29 4.91
C ARG A 60 -7.97 -19.07 3.73
N ARG A 61 -8.68 -19.09 2.60
CA ARG A 61 -8.29 -19.81 1.39
C ARG A 61 -8.48 -18.89 0.20
N PRO A 62 -7.41 -18.48 -0.48
CA PRO A 62 -7.52 -17.78 -1.75
C PRO A 62 -8.32 -18.61 -2.75
N ARG A 63 -9.23 -17.97 -3.49
CA ARG A 63 -9.87 -18.61 -4.64
C ARG A 63 -8.81 -18.95 -5.70
N ALA A 64 -8.92 -20.13 -6.28
CA ALA A 64 -8.12 -20.50 -7.45
C ALA A 64 -8.48 -19.54 -8.59
N GLY A 65 -7.50 -18.78 -9.08
CA GLY A 65 -7.76 -17.73 -10.07
C GLY A 65 -6.66 -16.68 -10.14
N GLY A 66 -5.90 -16.46 -9.06
CA GLY A 66 -4.86 -15.43 -9.05
C GLY A 66 -5.44 -14.01 -9.12
N LEU A 67 -4.55 -13.03 -9.15
CA LEU A 67 -4.91 -11.61 -9.11
C LEU A 67 -4.83 -11.00 -10.51
N VAL A 68 -5.84 -10.20 -10.86
CA VAL A 68 -5.82 -9.39 -12.08
C VAL A 68 -5.39 -7.98 -11.71
N SER A 69 -4.26 -7.57 -12.27
CA SER A 69 -3.77 -6.19 -12.16
C SER A 69 -3.68 -5.54 -13.53
N ARG A 70 -3.88 -4.23 -13.59
CA ARG A 70 -3.60 -3.40 -14.77
C ARG A 70 -2.40 -2.47 -14.52
N PRO A 71 -1.62 -2.12 -15.56
CA PRO A 71 -0.59 -1.09 -15.44
C PRO A 71 -1.19 0.25 -15.01
N LEU A 72 -0.51 0.94 -14.09
CA LEU A 72 -0.85 2.29 -13.67
C LEU A 72 0.24 3.29 -14.10
N ASP A 73 1.51 2.94 -13.89
CA ASP A 73 2.65 3.80 -14.22
C ASP A 73 3.95 2.99 -14.34
N TRP A 74 4.89 3.51 -15.11
CA TRP A 74 6.26 2.99 -15.23
C TRP A 74 7.25 4.15 -15.16
N ASN A 75 8.18 4.07 -14.22
CA ASN A 75 9.30 4.99 -14.09
C ASN A 75 10.60 4.30 -14.50
N GLU A 76 11.14 4.67 -15.65
CA GLU A 76 12.36 4.09 -16.22
C GLU A 76 13.56 4.25 -15.30
N SER A 77 13.78 5.47 -14.80
CA SER A 77 14.96 5.81 -13.98
C SER A 77 15.07 5.00 -12.70
N LEU A 78 13.93 4.69 -12.08
CA LEU A 78 13.86 3.88 -10.86
C LEU A 78 13.63 2.39 -11.13
N ARG A 79 13.36 2.03 -12.40
CA ARG A 79 12.78 0.75 -12.80
C ARG A 79 11.60 0.38 -11.90
N LEU A 80 10.73 1.36 -11.67
CA LEU A 80 9.59 1.26 -10.76
C LEU A 80 8.33 1.02 -11.57
N GLU A 81 7.61 -0.06 -11.25
CA GLU A 81 6.33 -0.39 -11.85
C GLU A 81 5.22 -0.21 -10.81
N ARG A 82 4.17 0.53 -11.18
CA ARG A 82 2.94 0.64 -10.39
C ARG A 82 1.81 -0.05 -11.13
N ARG A 83 1.08 -0.89 -10.40
CA ARG A 83 -0.08 -1.61 -10.91
C ARG A 83 -1.26 -1.45 -9.98
N GLU A 84 -2.46 -1.46 -10.54
CA GLU A 84 -3.70 -1.42 -9.79
C GLU A 84 -4.36 -2.79 -9.82
N LEU A 85 -4.81 -3.26 -8.66
CA LEU A 85 -5.59 -4.48 -8.57
C LEU A 85 -7.05 -4.21 -8.96
N VAL A 86 -7.48 -4.84 -10.05
CA VAL A 86 -8.83 -4.64 -10.61
C VAL A 86 -9.78 -5.80 -10.36
N GLY A 87 -9.27 -6.98 -9.99
CA GLY A 87 -10.11 -8.11 -9.62
C GLY A 87 -9.34 -9.39 -9.34
N THR A 88 -10.08 -10.47 -9.15
CA THR A 88 -9.60 -11.85 -9.12
C THR A 88 -9.79 -12.47 -10.50
N ALA A 89 -8.83 -13.24 -10.99
CA ALA A 89 -9.00 -13.83 -12.32
C ALA A 89 -9.98 -15.01 -12.24
N GLY A 90 -10.93 -15.04 -13.18
CA GLY A 90 -11.65 -16.27 -13.49
C GLY A 90 -10.78 -17.20 -14.33
N GLU A 91 -11.18 -18.48 -14.43
CA GLU A 91 -10.55 -19.42 -15.37
C GLU A 91 -10.56 -18.81 -16.79
N GLY A 92 -9.38 -18.68 -17.41
CA GLY A 92 -9.22 -18.17 -18.77
C GLY A 92 -9.00 -16.65 -18.91
N GLN A 93 -8.94 -15.88 -17.82
CA GLN A 93 -8.56 -14.45 -17.91
C GLN A 93 -7.04 -14.25 -17.88
N GLY A 94 -6.54 -13.36 -18.75
CA GLY A 94 -5.14 -12.95 -18.78
C GLY A 94 -4.73 -12.29 -17.47
N THR A 95 -3.95 -12.99 -16.65
CA THR A 95 -3.34 -12.44 -15.44
C THR A 95 -2.05 -11.73 -15.81
N THR A 96 -1.83 -10.54 -15.25
CA THR A 96 -0.48 -9.95 -15.29
C THR A 96 0.36 -10.69 -14.25
N ALA A 97 1.54 -11.18 -14.64
CA ALA A 97 2.40 -11.93 -13.74
C ALA A 97 2.78 -11.13 -12.48
N LEU A 98 2.64 -11.75 -11.32
CA LEU A 98 3.11 -11.25 -10.02
C LEU A 98 4.18 -12.23 -9.50
N PRO A 99 5.36 -11.74 -9.05
CA PRO A 99 5.84 -10.35 -9.14
C PRO A 99 6.30 -9.95 -10.55
N SER A 100 6.50 -8.64 -10.79
CA SER A 100 7.09 -8.16 -12.04
C SER A 100 8.54 -8.63 -12.19
N SER A 101 8.89 -9.23 -13.34
CA SER A 101 10.25 -9.69 -13.62
C SER A 101 11.19 -8.58 -14.09
N ARG A 102 10.65 -7.43 -14.52
CA ARG A 102 11.42 -6.30 -15.04
C ARG A 102 11.65 -5.19 -14.03
N ALA A 103 10.77 -5.06 -13.03
CA ALA A 103 10.81 -3.98 -12.07
C ALA A 103 11.85 -4.23 -10.98
N ARG A 104 12.62 -3.20 -10.63
CA ARG A 104 13.42 -3.18 -9.40
C ARG A 104 12.54 -2.86 -8.19
N VAL A 105 11.56 -1.98 -8.38
CA VAL A 105 10.56 -1.62 -7.35
C VAL A 105 9.19 -1.89 -7.93
N ASP A 106 8.44 -2.77 -7.29
CA ASP A 106 7.15 -3.23 -7.79
C ASP A 106 6.05 -2.95 -6.77
N LEU A 107 5.14 -2.05 -7.15
CA LEU A 107 4.06 -1.56 -6.29
C LEU A 107 2.70 -2.00 -6.83
N VAL A 108 1.87 -2.54 -5.93
CA VAL A 108 0.48 -2.88 -6.21
C VAL A 108 -0.43 -1.99 -5.36
N HIS A 109 -1.39 -1.34 -6.01
CA HIS A 109 -2.42 -0.53 -5.38
C HIS A 109 -3.69 -1.37 -5.22
N LEU A 110 -4.18 -1.46 -3.98
CA LEU A 110 -5.42 -2.15 -3.62
C LEU A 110 -6.43 -1.14 -3.07
N SER A 111 -7.52 -0.92 -3.79
CA SER A 111 -8.62 -0.06 -3.35
C SER A 111 -9.21 -0.51 -2.01
N MET A 112 -9.40 0.45 -1.10
CA MET A 112 -10.08 0.28 0.20
C MET A 112 -11.60 0.48 0.11
N GLY A 113 -12.17 0.55 -1.09
CA GLY A 113 -13.60 0.80 -1.30
C GLY A 113 -14.50 -0.43 -1.17
N GLU A 114 -13.95 -1.63 -1.32
CA GLU A 114 -14.70 -2.89 -1.34
C GLU A 114 -14.12 -3.87 -0.31
N PRO A 115 -14.86 -4.25 0.75
CA PRO A 115 -14.33 -5.12 1.80
C PRO A 115 -13.98 -6.51 1.25
N GLN A 116 -14.81 -7.06 0.36
CA GLN A 116 -14.56 -8.38 -0.23
C GLN A 116 -13.22 -8.42 -0.97
N ARG A 117 -12.89 -7.36 -1.72
CA ARG A 117 -11.61 -7.27 -2.44
C ARG A 117 -10.42 -7.21 -1.49
N VAL A 118 -10.55 -6.48 -0.38
CA VAL A 118 -9.52 -6.43 0.68
C VAL A 118 -9.33 -7.80 1.32
N ALA A 119 -10.42 -8.49 1.63
CA ALA A 119 -10.42 -9.82 2.25
C ALA A 119 -9.76 -10.89 1.37
N GLU A 120 -10.06 -10.87 0.07
CA GLU A 120 -9.59 -11.86 -0.91
C GLU A 120 -8.15 -11.59 -1.38
N ALA A 121 -7.81 -10.34 -1.67
CA ALA A 121 -6.53 -10.01 -2.30
C ALA A 121 -5.36 -9.98 -1.32
N THR A 122 -5.59 -9.53 -0.08
CA THR A 122 -4.51 -9.33 0.89
C THR A 122 -3.74 -10.63 1.18
N PRO A 123 -4.37 -11.79 1.44
CA PRO A 123 -3.65 -13.05 1.65
C PRO A 123 -2.79 -13.45 0.44
N VAL A 124 -3.29 -13.23 -0.78
CA VAL A 124 -2.58 -13.57 -2.01
C VAL A 124 -1.35 -12.68 -2.20
N LEU A 125 -1.50 -11.36 -1.97
CA LEU A 125 -0.38 -10.41 -2.02
C LEU A 125 0.70 -10.77 -0.98
N LEU A 126 0.29 -11.02 0.27
CA LEU A 126 1.22 -11.41 1.33
C LEU A 126 1.97 -12.71 0.99
N ALA A 127 1.27 -13.71 0.44
CA ALA A 127 1.89 -14.98 0.02
C ALA A 127 2.86 -14.79 -1.16
N ALA A 128 2.57 -13.86 -2.07
CA ALA A 128 3.44 -13.49 -3.18
C ALA A 128 4.60 -12.55 -2.78
N GLY A 129 4.82 -12.30 -1.48
CA GLY A 129 5.94 -11.48 -0.99
C GLY A 129 5.69 -9.97 -1.01
N TYR A 130 4.44 -9.54 -1.21
CA TYR A 130 4.07 -8.13 -1.12
C TYR A 130 3.70 -7.76 0.32
N LEU A 131 4.31 -6.71 0.86
CA LEU A 131 3.95 -6.16 2.17
C LEU A 131 3.31 -4.78 2.02
N PRO A 132 2.33 -4.43 2.88
CA PRO A 132 1.82 -3.07 2.95
C PRO A 132 2.94 -2.09 3.30
N THR A 133 3.07 -1.03 2.52
CA THR A 133 4.12 0.01 2.72
C THR A 133 3.53 1.40 2.90
N GLY A 134 2.23 1.58 2.66
CA GLY A 134 1.57 2.85 2.89
C GLY A 134 0.16 2.92 2.34
N LEU A 135 -0.35 4.13 2.28
CA LEU A 135 -1.69 4.46 1.81
C LEU A 135 -1.60 5.57 0.79
N ARG A 136 -2.47 5.55 -0.21
CA ARG A 136 -2.61 6.63 -1.20
C ARG A 136 -4.04 7.17 -1.13
N PRO A 137 -4.23 8.34 -0.51
CA PRO A 137 -5.50 9.05 -0.60
C PRO A 137 -5.80 9.46 -2.05
N ARG A 138 -7.07 9.44 -2.45
CA ARG A 138 -7.51 9.79 -3.82
C ARG A 138 -8.54 10.91 -3.77
N LEU A 139 -8.65 11.76 -4.79
CA LEU A 139 -9.66 12.84 -4.78
C LEU A 139 -11.06 12.32 -5.15
N ASP A 140 -11.17 11.55 -6.22
CA ASP A 140 -12.47 11.15 -6.82
C ASP A 140 -12.72 9.64 -6.77
N ALA A 141 -11.91 8.90 -6.02
CA ALA A 141 -11.97 7.45 -5.91
C ALA A 141 -11.78 7.01 -4.45
N PRO A 142 -12.08 5.74 -4.12
CA PRO A 142 -11.63 5.16 -2.87
C PRO A 142 -10.11 5.28 -2.72
N ASP A 143 -9.66 5.42 -1.48
CA ASP A 143 -8.23 5.45 -1.17
C ASP A 143 -7.63 4.05 -1.41
N ASP A 144 -6.32 3.97 -1.68
CA ASP A 144 -5.63 2.70 -1.94
C ASP A 144 -4.68 2.32 -0.78
N ILE A 145 -4.60 1.03 -0.45
CA ILE A 145 -3.45 0.44 0.23
C ILE A 145 -2.36 0.23 -0.81
N VAL A 146 -1.14 0.65 -0.50
CA VAL A 146 0.03 0.43 -1.36
C VAL A 146 0.83 -0.74 -0.82
N PHE A 147 0.99 -1.75 -1.64
CA PHE A 147 1.80 -2.94 -1.38
C PHE A 147 3.08 -2.87 -2.18
N GLN A 148 4.19 -3.32 -1.60
CA GLN A 148 5.47 -3.43 -2.28
C GLN A 148 5.97 -4.86 -2.24
N HIS A 149 6.43 -5.38 -3.39
CA HIS A 149 7.12 -6.67 -3.45
C HIS A 149 8.49 -6.58 -2.78
N LEU A 150 8.78 -7.50 -1.87
CA LEU A 150 10.08 -7.65 -1.22
C LEU A 150 10.62 -9.07 -1.49
N PRO A 151 11.75 -9.22 -2.21
CA PRO A 151 12.31 -10.54 -2.57
C PRO A 151 12.68 -11.44 -1.37
N ALA A 152 12.83 -10.86 -0.17
CA ALA A 152 13.09 -11.57 1.08
C ALA A 152 12.17 -11.00 2.19
N PRO A 153 10.87 -11.32 2.16
CA PRO A 153 9.87 -10.61 2.96
C PRO A 153 9.95 -10.93 4.45
N GLU A 154 10.54 -12.07 4.86
CA GLU A 154 10.53 -12.51 6.27
C GLU A 154 11.22 -11.51 7.21
N ARG A 155 12.38 -10.96 6.82
CA ARG A 155 13.07 -9.92 7.61
C ARG A 155 12.25 -8.64 7.74
N ALA A 156 11.51 -8.28 6.70
CA ALA A 156 10.67 -7.09 6.70
C ALA A 156 9.37 -7.31 7.51
N ARG A 157 8.78 -8.51 7.46
CA ARG A 157 7.60 -8.87 8.27
C ARG A 157 7.87 -8.74 9.77
N GLU A 158 9.02 -9.24 10.25
CA GLU A 158 9.42 -9.11 11.65
C GLU A 158 9.65 -7.65 12.07
N ALA A 159 10.30 -6.86 11.20
CA ALA A 159 10.57 -5.45 11.47
C ALA A 159 9.29 -4.61 11.55
N VAL A 160 8.34 -4.83 10.65
CA VAL A 160 7.10 -4.03 10.62
C VAL A 160 6.08 -4.47 11.67
N GLY A 161 6.06 -5.73 12.09
CA GLY A 161 5.23 -6.16 13.24
C GLY A 161 5.51 -5.36 14.51
N ARG A 162 6.74 -4.81 14.63
CA ARG A 162 7.19 -3.93 15.72
C ARG A 162 7.11 -2.44 15.40
N ALA A 163 6.83 -2.06 14.15
CA ALA A 163 6.79 -0.66 13.75
C ALA A 163 5.56 0.03 14.35
N ARG A 164 5.79 1.16 15.01
CA ARG A 164 4.77 2.08 15.53
C ARG A 164 5.16 3.48 15.09
N LEU A 165 4.18 4.28 14.66
CA LEU A 165 4.34 5.73 14.57
C LEU A 165 4.30 6.28 15.99
N ASP A 166 5.42 6.13 16.69
CA ASP A 166 5.54 6.54 18.09
C ASP A 166 6.34 7.82 18.22
N GLY A 167 5.93 8.66 19.18
CA GLY A 167 6.57 9.93 19.48
C GLY A 167 6.04 11.15 18.71
N GLU A 168 6.04 12.29 19.40
CA GLU A 168 5.61 13.59 18.90
C GLU A 168 6.42 14.04 17.67
N ALA A 169 7.72 13.72 17.65
CA ALA A 169 8.62 14.03 16.54
C ALA A 169 8.22 13.36 15.22
N ALA A 170 7.81 12.08 15.26
CA ALA A 170 7.36 11.36 14.07
C ALA A 170 6.03 11.94 13.54
N ARG A 171 5.11 12.31 14.45
CA ARG A 171 3.85 12.98 14.09
C ARG A 171 4.08 14.37 13.50
N ALA A 172 5.03 15.13 14.05
CA ALA A 172 5.40 16.44 13.54
C ALA A 172 6.05 16.36 12.14
N LEU A 173 6.91 15.36 11.91
CA LEU A 173 7.50 15.08 10.60
C LEU A 173 6.43 14.74 9.57
N TRP A 174 5.48 13.89 9.92
CA TRP A 174 4.33 13.56 9.10
C TRP A 174 3.49 14.79 8.74
N LYS A 175 3.08 15.57 9.75
CA LYS A 175 2.28 16.78 9.57
C LYS A 175 3.00 17.80 8.69
N GLY A 176 4.28 18.05 8.96
CA GLY A 176 5.10 18.97 8.18
C GLY A 176 5.32 18.50 6.73
N TRP A 177 5.36 17.19 6.48
CA TRP A 177 5.40 16.65 5.13
C TRP A 177 4.06 16.86 4.39
N VAL A 178 2.93 16.54 5.02
CA VAL A 178 1.58 16.79 4.47
C VAL A 178 1.38 18.27 4.11
N GLU A 179 1.72 19.18 5.01
CA GLU A 179 1.58 20.65 4.81
C GLU A 179 2.47 21.21 3.69
N ARG A 180 3.62 20.59 3.42
CA ARG A 180 4.53 21.02 2.36
C ARG A 180 4.14 20.44 1.01
N CYS A 181 3.76 19.16 0.98
CA CYS A 181 3.37 18.51 -0.26
C CYS A 181 1.98 18.93 -0.78
N ALA A 182 1.08 19.42 0.10
CA ALA A 182 -0.17 20.05 -0.30
C ALA A 182 0.02 21.33 -1.14
N ARG A 183 1.22 21.95 -1.11
CA ARG A 183 1.55 23.18 -1.85
C ARG A 183 2.20 22.94 -3.21
N THR A 184 2.44 21.68 -3.58
CA THR A 184 3.16 21.30 -4.82
C THR A 184 2.25 20.58 -5.83
N SER A 185 0.94 20.75 -5.71
CA SER A 185 -0.09 20.12 -6.55
C SER A 185 -1.07 21.16 -7.07
#